data_AF-Q09JT3-F1
#
_entry.id   AF-Q09JT3-F1
#
_cell.length_a   1.000
_cell.length_b   1.000
_cell.length_c   1.000
_cell.angle_alpha   90.00
_cell.angle_beta   90.00
_cell.angle_gamma   90.00
#
_symmetry.space_group_name_H-M   'P 1'
#
loop_
_entity.id
_entity.type
_entity.pdbx_description
1 polymer ?
#
loop_
_entity_poly.entity_id
_entity_poly.type
_entity_poly.pdbx_seq_one_letter_code
_entity_poly.pdbx_strand_id
1 'polypeptide(L)'
;ETITGLSKYIEGKSEYKNADLVFLYTSLNIGHYAENDGTAGYTMLGGVCNEYKTGAAEDEAGSYSGVYITAHEIAHGLGAVHDGSGPDYNIEGHPGASSCPRGDGYIMGSFSWEKNHYLFSQCSVQQFRHLYNMKKYSCLRKRNTKGTLISSDKLAGEFISYDDQCRKMKKDQVFLYDEKKGVTDCQINCKTEKDASGYTWYNTMEALDGTPCDPKNKNMRCIKQQLRGCHEVHQPKYSRRLKSSKKDETKEPLSARRGRGRSTEEPLTTLQSPFISVIKSFVPSGFGTGPKK
;
A
#
# COMPACT_ATOMS: atom_id res chain seq x y z
N GLU A 1 -12.88 18.01 -1.31
CA GLU A 1 -13.42 18.35 -2.65
C GLU A 1 -13.10 17.28 -3.71
N THR A 2 -11.83 16.93 -3.90
CA THR A 2 -11.34 15.99 -4.94
C THR A 2 -12.12 14.68 -5.03
N ILE A 3 -12.29 13.95 -3.91
CA ILE A 3 -12.99 12.66 -3.89
C ILE A 3 -14.47 12.79 -4.29
N THR A 4 -15.12 13.89 -3.90
CA THR A 4 -16.53 14.14 -4.22
C THR A 4 -16.68 14.50 -5.69
N GLY A 5 -15.73 15.26 -6.24
CA GLY A 5 -15.63 15.52 -7.68
C GLY A 5 -15.42 14.23 -8.47
N LEU A 6 -14.55 13.34 -7.99
CA LEU A 6 -14.31 12.03 -8.58
C LEU A 6 -15.59 11.18 -8.59
N SER A 7 -16.30 11.08 -7.46
CA SER A 7 -17.58 10.35 -7.36
C SER A 7 -18.56 10.82 -8.43
N LYS A 8 -18.80 12.13 -8.52
CA LYS A 8 -19.71 12.73 -9.52
C LYS A 8 -19.27 12.43 -10.96
N TYR A 9 -17.97 12.49 -11.23
CA TYR A 9 -17.42 12.25 -12.57
C TYR A 9 -17.56 10.79 -13.03
N ILE A 10 -17.44 9.84 -12.10
CA ILE A 10 -17.41 8.40 -12.42
C ILE A 10 -18.77 7.71 -12.25
N GLU A 11 -19.73 8.32 -11.55
CA GLU A 11 -21.01 7.71 -11.16
C GLU A 11 -21.78 7.05 -12.31
N GLY A 12 -21.83 7.70 -13.48
CA GLY A 12 -22.52 7.19 -14.67
C GLY A 12 -21.81 6.03 -15.38
N LYS A 13 -20.54 5.76 -15.04
CA LYS A 13 -19.68 4.81 -15.78
C LYS A 13 -19.87 3.37 -15.28
N SER A 14 -19.75 2.42 -16.20
CA SER A 14 -19.91 0.99 -15.89
C SER A 14 -18.88 0.47 -14.88
N GLU A 15 -17.68 1.05 -14.90
CA GLU A 15 -16.56 0.75 -14.02
C GLU A 15 -16.90 1.09 -12.58
N TYR A 16 -17.51 2.25 -12.33
CA TYR A 16 -17.96 2.64 -11.00
C TYR A 16 -19.03 1.70 -10.46
N LYS A 17 -20.01 1.33 -11.30
CA LYS A 17 -21.11 0.42 -10.90
C LYS A 17 -20.61 -0.96 -10.48
N ASN A 18 -19.54 -1.44 -11.12
CA ASN A 18 -18.98 -2.77 -10.86
C ASN A 18 -17.84 -2.79 -9.84
N ALA A 19 -17.28 -1.63 -9.48
CA ALA A 19 -16.20 -1.51 -8.52
C ALA A 19 -16.73 -1.44 -7.07
N ASP A 20 -16.00 -2.06 -6.16
CA ASP A 20 -16.24 -1.94 -4.72
C ASP A 20 -15.60 -0.68 -4.13
N LEU A 21 -14.55 -0.17 -4.79
CA LEU A 21 -13.82 1.06 -4.51
C LEU A 21 -13.18 1.58 -5.82
N VAL A 22 -13.15 2.90 -6.01
CA VAL A 22 -12.45 3.57 -7.12
C VAL A 22 -11.42 4.52 -6.55
N PHE A 23 -10.21 4.48 -7.09
CA PHE A 23 -9.07 5.21 -6.55
C PHE A 23 -8.43 6.13 -7.60
N LEU A 24 -8.18 7.38 -7.23
CA LEU A 24 -7.47 8.36 -8.05
C LEU A 24 -6.02 8.50 -7.56
N TYR A 25 -5.08 8.44 -8.50
CA TYR A 25 -3.68 8.78 -8.26
C TYR A 25 -3.38 10.13 -8.90
N THR A 26 -2.69 10.99 -8.17
CA THR A 26 -2.34 12.34 -8.64
C THR A 26 -0.97 12.76 -8.15
N SER A 27 -0.23 13.51 -8.96
CA SER A 27 1.02 14.15 -8.52
C SER A 27 0.79 15.54 -7.91
N LEU A 28 -0.47 16.00 -7.88
CA LEU A 28 -0.87 17.25 -7.22
C LEU A 28 -0.99 17.03 -5.71
N ASN A 29 -0.61 18.03 -4.93
CA ASN A 29 -0.80 18.04 -3.49
C ASN A 29 -2.30 18.05 -3.16
N ILE A 30 -2.76 17.04 -2.42
CA ILE A 30 -4.13 16.86 -1.93
C ILE A 30 -4.33 17.65 -0.64
N GLY A 31 -3.28 17.80 0.18
CA GLY A 31 -3.29 18.57 1.41
C GLY A 31 -3.41 20.08 1.18
N HIS A 32 -4.05 20.77 2.13
CA HIS A 32 -4.16 22.23 2.09
C HIS A 32 -2.85 22.89 2.55
N TYR A 33 -2.16 23.56 1.62
CA TYR A 33 -0.94 24.35 1.90
C TYR A 33 -1.10 25.38 3.03
N ALA A 34 -2.32 25.90 3.26
CA ALA A 34 -2.57 26.91 4.28
C ALA A 34 -2.58 26.34 5.72
N GLU A 35 -2.76 25.03 5.89
CA GLU A 35 -2.96 24.39 7.20
C GLU A 35 -1.79 23.49 7.62
N ASN A 36 -0.73 23.40 6.80
CA ASN A 36 0.39 22.47 6.99
C ASN A 36 -0.11 21.02 7.19
N ASP A 37 -1.20 20.69 6.50
CA ASP A 37 -1.85 19.40 6.58
C ASP A 37 -1.05 18.40 5.75
N GLY A 38 -0.34 17.48 6.42
CA GLY A 38 0.43 16.40 5.81
C GLY A 38 -0.41 15.32 5.14
N THR A 39 -1.67 15.64 4.80
CA THR A 39 -2.62 14.76 4.13
C THR A 39 -2.16 14.50 2.70
N ALA A 40 -1.67 13.28 2.45
CA ALA A 40 -1.24 12.81 1.14
C ALA A 40 -2.29 11.91 0.46
N GLY A 41 -3.44 11.68 1.11
CA GLY A 41 -4.50 10.83 0.62
C GLY A 41 -5.79 11.00 1.40
N TYR A 42 -6.90 10.53 0.86
CA TYR A 42 -8.17 10.55 1.56
C TYR A 42 -9.11 9.47 1.03
N THR A 43 -9.77 8.74 1.93
CA THR A 43 -10.93 7.88 1.67
C THR A 43 -11.93 7.99 2.82
N MET A 44 -13.23 7.92 2.49
CA MET A 44 -14.28 7.90 3.52
C MET A 44 -14.21 6.61 4.34
N LEU A 45 -14.29 6.72 5.67
CA LEU A 45 -14.30 5.57 6.56
C LEU A 45 -15.48 4.64 6.22
N GLY A 46 -15.20 3.37 5.94
CA GLY A 46 -16.22 2.40 5.54
C GLY A 46 -16.91 2.73 4.21
N GLY A 47 -16.27 3.50 3.34
CA GLY A 47 -16.81 3.95 2.05
C GLY A 47 -17.01 2.86 1.00
N VAL A 48 -16.40 1.68 1.17
CA VAL A 48 -16.59 0.56 0.24
C VAL A 48 -18.05 0.13 0.15
N CYS A 49 -18.45 -0.41 -1.00
CA CYS A 49 -19.82 -0.87 -1.27
C CYS A 49 -20.93 0.21 -1.27
N ASN A 50 -20.64 1.50 -1.12
CA ASN A 50 -21.65 2.56 -1.09
C ASN A 50 -21.31 3.73 -2.03
N GLU A 51 -22.05 4.84 -1.96
CA GLU A 51 -21.85 6.01 -2.82
C GLU A 51 -20.56 6.81 -2.54
N TYR A 52 -19.92 6.56 -1.39
CA TYR A 52 -18.65 7.14 -0.97
C TYR A 52 -17.45 6.23 -1.28
N LYS A 53 -17.60 5.29 -2.22
CA LYS A 53 -16.55 4.33 -2.62
C LYS A 53 -15.46 4.92 -3.50
N THR A 54 -15.05 6.15 -3.20
CA THR A 54 -13.95 6.84 -3.88
C THR A 54 -12.86 7.21 -2.89
N GLY A 55 -11.62 7.09 -3.36
CA GLY A 55 -10.43 7.49 -2.63
C GLY A 55 -9.43 8.18 -3.55
N ALA A 56 -8.49 8.90 -2.95
CA ALA A 56 -7.37 9.48 -3.67
C ALA A 56 -6.07 9.33 -2.88
N ALA A 57 -4.95 9.17 -3.57
CA ALA A 57 -3.62 9.30 -3.00
C ALA A 57 -2.70 10.09 -3.93
N GLU A 58 -1.76 10.79 -3.30
CA GLU A 58 -0.61 11.36 -3.97
C GLU A 58 0.33 10.24 -4.41
N ASP A 59 0.75 10.31 -5.65
CA ASP A 59 1.79 9.45 -6.21
C ASP A 59 2.64 10.23 -7.18
N GLU A 60 3.96 10.08 -7.06
CA GLU A 60 4.89 10.60 -8.04
C GLU A 60 5.34 9.46 -8.94
N ALA A 61 5.11 9.60 -10.25
CA ALA A 61 5.45 8.54 -11.21
C ALA A 61 6.90 8.05 -11.03
N GLY A 62 7.03 6.73 -10.84
CA GLY A 62 8.30 6.06 -10.64
C GLY A 62 8.84 6.06 -9.20
N SER A 63 8.24 6.79 -8.25
CA SER A 63 8.64 6.76 -6.83
C SER A 63 8.02 5.60 -6.06
N TYR A 64 6.83 5.13 -6.48
CA TYR A 64 5.99 4.18 -5.74
C TYR A 64 5.60 4.66 -4.33
N SER A 65 5.73 5.95 -4.03
CA SER A 65 5.37 6.53 -2.72
C SER A 65 3.88 6.40 -2.44
N GLY A 66 3.04 6.43 -3.48
CA GLY A 66 1.60 6.26 -3.36
C GLY A 66 1.17 4.88 -2.86
N VAL A 67 2.02 3.84 -2.95
CA VAL A 67 1.64 2.47 -2.54
C VAL A 67 1.29 2.40 -1.05
N TYR A 68 2.10 3.01 -0.19
CA TYR A 68 1.85 3.05 1.25
C TYR A 68 0.57 3.85 1.56
N ILE A 69 0.45 5.03 0.95
CA ILE A 69 -0.69 5.93 1.15
C ILE A 69 -1.98 5.23 0.69
N THR A 70 -1.99 4.63 -0.49
CA THR A 70 -3.15 3.87 -0.97
C THR A 70 -3.51 2.72 -0.05
N ALA A 71 -2.54 2.00 0.53
CA ALA A 71 -2.85 0.95 1.51
C ALA A 71 -3.53 1.53 2.77
N HIS A 72 -3.05 2.67 3.26
CA HIS A 72 -3.65 3.41 4.38
C HIS A 72 -5.09 3.84 4.07
N GLU A 73 -5.30 4.44 2.90
CA GLU A 73 -6.61 4.94 2.50
C GLU A 73 -7.61 3.82 2.20
N ILE A 74 -7.17 2.72 1.59
CA ILE A 74 -8.00 1.52 1.43
C ILE A 74 -8.41 0.96 2.80
N ALA A 75 -7.52 1.00 3.80
CA ALA A 75 -7.86 0.54 5.14
C ALA A 75 -8.94 1.41 5.81
N HIS A 76 -8.91 2.73 5.63
CA HIS A 76 -10.06 3.59 6.00
C HIS A 76 -11.33 3.18 5.25
N GLY A 77 -11.24 2.94 3.94
CA GLY A 77 -12.36 2.44 3.14
C GLY A 77 -12.93 1.12 3.66
N LEU A 78 -12.09 0.25 4.21
CA LEU A 78 -12.43 -1.02 4.87
C LEU A 78 -12.80 -0.86 6.36
N GLY A 79 -12.93 0.38 6.83
CA GLY A 79 -13.47 0.72 8.14
C GLY A 79 -12.45 0.66 9.27
N ALA A 80 -11.15 0.71 9.00
CA ALA A 80 -10.16 0.86 10.07
C ALA A 80 -9.95 2.34 10.40
N VAL A 81 -10.15 2.72 11.67
CA VAL A 81 -9.64 4.00 12.18
C VAL A 81 -8.13 3.91 12.42
N HIS A 82 -7.49 5.06 12.66
CA HIS A 82 -6.08 5.10 13.08
C HIS A 82 -5.85 4.32 14.37
N ASP A 83 -4.68 3.69 14.49
CA ASP A 83 -4.25 3.02 15.72
C ASP A 83 -4.22 4.03 16.89
N GLY A 84 -4.82 3.64 18.02
CA GLY A 84 -5.00 4.47 19.21
C GLY A 84 -6.38 5.14 19.28
N SER A 85 -7.14 5.18 18.17
CA SER A 85 -8.46 5.81 18.13
C SER A 85 -9.55 4.90 18.70
N GLY A 86 -10.60 5.51 19.27
CA GLY A 86 -11.81 4.80 19.71
C GLY A 86 -12.69 4.32 18.55
N PRO A 87 -13.82 3.66 18.85
CA PRO A 87 -14.83 3.31 17.86
C PRO A 87 -15.36 4.49 17.05
N ASP A 88 -15.67 4.26 15.77
CA ASP A 88 -16.48 5.19 14.97
C ASP A 88 -17.97 4.83 15.12
N TYR A 89 -18.78 5.80 15.51
CA TYR A 89 -20.20 5.58 15.82
C TYR A 89 -21.10 5.42 14.59
N ASN A 90 -20.62 5.73 13.38
CA ASN A 90 -21.37 5.52 12.13
C ASN A 90 -21.32 4.06 11.67
N ILE A 91 -20.42 3.26 12.23
CA ILE A 91 -20.33 1.83 12.00
C ILE A 91 -20.83 1.11 13.27
N GLU A 92 -22.02 0.52 13.19
CA GLU A 92 -22.62 -0.19 14.32
C GLU A 92 -21.67 -1.27 14.88
N GLY A 93 -21.43 -1.23 16.19
CA GLY A 93 -20.57 -2.19 16.89
C GLY A 93 -19.08 -2.09 16.54
N HIS A 94 -18.63 -0.98 15.96
CA HIS A 94 -17.24 -0.80 15.53
C HIS A 94 -16.25 -1.04 16.69
N PRO A 95 -15.21 -1.88 16.51
CA PRO A 95 -14.33 -2.25 17.61
C PRO A 95 -13.32 -1.15 17.98
N GLY A 96 -13.03 -0.21 17.06
CA GLY A 96 -11.99 0.82 17.26
C GLY A 96 -10.58 0.23 17.25
N ALA A 97 -9.62 1.03 17.72
CA ALA A 97 -8.20 0.66 17.76
C ALA A 97 -7.45 1.17 19.00
N SER A 98 -8.15 1.49 20.09
CA SER A 98 -7.54 2.01 21.33
C SER A 98 -6.50 1.08 21.96
N SER A 99 -6.56 -0.23 21.67
CA SER A 99 -5.61 -1.23 22.17
C SER A 99 -4.34 -1.37 21.33
N CYS A 100 -4.27 -0.73 20.15
CA CYS A 100 -3.08 -0.67 19.32
C CYS A 100 -2.44 0.72 19.42
N PRO A 101 -1.28 0.88 20.07
CA PRO A 101 -0.64 2.17 20.20
C PRO A 101 -0.28 2.79 18.84
N ARG A 102 -0.53 4.09 18.69
CA ARG A 102 -0.15 4.85 17.48
C ARG A 102 1.36 4.75 17.19
N GLY A 103 2.18 4.67 18.23
CA GLY A 103 3.65 4.62 18.14
C GLY A 103 4.23 3.30 17.63
N ASP A 104 3.43 2.24 17.50
CA ASP A 104 3.93 0.92 17.06
C ASP A 104 4.31 0.90 15.57
N GLY A 105 3.99 1.95 14.82
CA GLY A 105 4.51 2.17 13.48
C GLY A 105 3.85 1.34 12.39
N TYR A 106 2.67 0.76 12.64
CA TYR A 106 1.85 0.10 11.61
C TYR A 106 1.28 1.12 10.61
N ILE A 107 0.75 0.64 9.48
CA ILE A 107 0.20 1.49 8.41
C ILE A 107 -0.84 2.49 8.94
N MET A 108 -1.67 2.09 9.91
CA MET A 108 -2.71 2.95 10.50
C MET A 108 -2.24 3.76 11.72
N GLY A 109 -0.97 3.67 12.09
CA GLY A 109 -0.37 4.40 13.20
C GLY A 109 0.38 5.67 12.78
N SER A 110 1.31 6.11 13.62
CA SER A 110 2.26 7.17 13.29
C SER A 110 3.21 6.67 12.20
N PHE A 111 3.50 7.54 11.24
CA PHE A 111 4.50 7.25 10.24
C PHE A 111 5.84 6.94 10.91
N SER A 112 6.41 5.78 10.58
CA SER A 112 7.69 5.33 11.09
C SER A 112 8.42 4.60 9.98
N TRP A 113 9.75 4.61 10.00
CA TRP A 113 10.54 3.69 9.20
C TRP A 113 10.94 2.50 10.06
N GLU A 114 10.03 1.93 10.85
CA GLU A 114 10.30 0.77 11.71
C GLU A 114 9.72 -0.53 11.16
N LYS A 115 9.97 -1.66 11.86
CA LYS A 115 9.63 -3.02 11.42
C LYS A 115 8.18 -3.17 10.95
N ASN A 116 7.26 -2.44 11.58
CA ASN A 116 5.82 -2.55 11.34
C ASN A 116 5.31 -1.65 10.21
N HIS A 117 6.17 -0.81 9.61
CA HIS A 117 5.78 0.21 8.62
C HIS A 117 4.94 -0.35 7.46
N TYR A 118 5.18 -1.60 7.03
CA TYR A 118 4.44 -2.21 5.93
C TYR A 118 3.37 -3.22 6.37
N LEU A 119 2.98 -3.20 7.64
CA LEU A 119 2.03 -4.13 8.23
C LEU A 119 0.80 -3.39 8.77
N PHE A 120 -0.32 -4.11 8.82
CA PHE A 120 -1.50 -3.69 9.56
C PHE A 120 -1.45 -4.24 10.99
N SER A 121 -1.93 -3.46 11.95
CA SER A 121 -2.07 -3.88 13.33
C SER A 121 -3.17 -4.93 13.47
N GLN A 122 -3.20 -5.65 14.59
CA GLN A 122 -4.31 -6.56 14.88
C GLN A 122 -5.65 -5.80 15.01
N CYS A 123 -5.63 -4.53 15.42
CA CYS A 123 -6.84 -3.71 15.49
C CYS A 123 -7.38 -3.39 14.10
N SER A 124 -6.52 -3.05 13.13
CA SER A 124 -6.97 -2.86 11.74
C SER A 124 -7.60 -4.15 11.19
N VAL A 125 -6.97 -5.30 11.43
CA VAL A 125 -7.50 -6.61 10.98
C VAL A 125 -8.85 -6.93 11.62
N GLN A 126 -9.05 -6.63 12.91
CA GLN A 126 -10.33 -6.80 13.58
C GLN A 126 -11.43 -5.93 12.98
N GLN A 127 -11.11 -4.66 12.68
CA GLN A 127 -12.03 -3.72 12.03
C GLN A 127 -12.40 -4.17 10.62
N PHE A 128 -11.44 -4.65 9.82
CA PHE A 128 -11.71 -5.22 8.50
C PHE A 128 -12.69 -6.41 8.58
N ARG A 129 -12.48 -7.32 9.53
CA ARG A 129 -13.37 -8.47 9.75
C ARG A 129 -14.76 -8.02 10.19
N HIS A 130 -14.84 -7.05 11.10
CA HIS A 130 -16.10 -6.48 11.55
C HIS A 130 -16.91 -5.93 10.37
N LEU A 131 -16.30 -5.03 9.59
CA LEU A 131 -16.93 -4.43 8.42
C LEU A 131 -17.31 -5.48 7.38
N TYR A 132 -16.39 -6.39 7.05
CA TYR A 132 -16.64 -7.48 6.11
C TYR A 132 -17.87 -8.31 6.52
N ASN A 133 -18.07 -8.61 7.79
CA ASN A 133 -19.19 -9.45 8.22
C ASN A 133 -20.57 -8.76 8.18
N MET A 134 -20.64 -7.44 8.02
CA MET A 134 -21.94 -6.77 7.95
C MET A 134 -22.64 -7.02 6.61
N LYS A 135 -23.98 -7.09 6.64
CA LYS A 135 -24.80 -7.32 5.44
C LYS A 135 -24.62 -6.24 4.37
N LYS A 136 -24.48 -4.97 4.80
CA LYS A 136 -24.33 -3.81 3.90
C LYS A 136 -23.04 -3.84 3.06
N TYR A 137 -22.02 -4.58 3.49
CA TYR A 137 -20.75 -4.74 2.78
C TYR A 137 -20.64 -6.05 1.99
N SER A 138 -21.78 -6.63 1.60
CA SER A 138 -21.81 -7.88 0.81
C SER A 138 -21.17 -7.78 -0.58
N CYS A 139 -20.87 -6.58 -1.09
CA CYS A 139 -20.13 -6.41 -2.34
C CYS A 139 -18.76 -7.10 -2.29
N LEU A 140 -18.05 -7.01 -1.15
CA LEU A 140 -16.74 -7.63 -0.92
C LEU A 140 -16.75 -9.16 -0.95
N ARG A 141 -17.93 -9.79 -0.89
CA ARG A 141 -18.13 -11.25 -0.97
C ARG A 141 -18.49 -11.72 -2.37
N LYS A 142 -18.64 -10.81 -3.34
CA LYS A 142 -19.01 -11.13 -4.71
C LYS A 142 -17.79 -11.07 -5.60
N ARG A 143 -17.46 -12.19 -6.23
CA ARG A 143 -16.42 -12.21 -7.26
C ARG A 143 -17.03 -11.86 -8.61
N ASN A 144 -16.95 -10.58 -8.97
CA ASN A 144 -17.50 -10.02 -10.21
C ASN A 144 -16.42 -9.49 -11.18
N THR A 145 -15.14 -9.78 -10.92
CA THR A 145 -14.01 -9.35 -11.75
C THR A 145 -14.09 -9.98 -13.15
N LYS A 146 -14.26 -9.14 -14.18
CA LYS A 146 -14.34 -9.59 -15.59
C LYS A 146 -13.02 -9.51 -16.35
N GLY A 147 -11.95 -8.98 -15.75
CA GLY A 147 -10.65 -8.78 -16.39
C GLY A 147 -9.52 -9.60 -15.76
N THR A 148 -8.50 -9.90 -16.55
CA THR A 148 -7.24 -10.44 -16.05
C THR A 148 -6.47 -9.34 -15.33
N LEU A 149 -5.99 -9.62 -14.12
CA LEU A 149 -5.07 -8.72 -13.42
C LEU A 149 -3.80 -8.59 -14.26
N ILE A 150 -3.37 -7.36 -14.54
CA ILE A 150 -2.04 -7.13 -15.10
C ILE A 150 -1.06 -7.38 -13.95
N SER A 151 -0.53 -8.59 -13.90
CA SER A 151 0.53 -8.95 -12.97
C SER A 151 1.88 -8.74 -13.63
N SER A 152 2.80 -8.11 -12.90
CA SER A 152 4.21 -8.08 -13.25
C SER A 152 4.93 -9.19 -12.47
N ASP A 153 5.78 -9.96 -13.15
CA ASP A 153 6.71 -10.89 -12.49
C ASP A 153 7.94 -10.18 -11.90
N LYS A 154 8.08 -8.89 -12.20
CA LYS A 154 9.14 -8.01 -11.70
C LYS A 154 8.61 -7.08 -10.62
N LEU A 155 9.45 -6.82 -9.63
CA LEU A 155 9.22 -5.86 -8.56
C LEU A 155 9.64 -4.44 -8.99
N ALA A 156 9.17 -3.43 -8.25
CA ALA A 156 9.37 -2.01 -8.59
C ALA A 156 10.86 -1.63 -8.80
N GLY A 157 11.74 -2.08 -7.90
CA GLY A 157 13.18 -1.84 -7.96
C GLY A 157 13.90 -2.58 -9.08
N GLU A 158 13.23 -3.49 -9.80
CA GLU A 158 13.77 -4.10 -11.03
C GLU A 158 13.48 -3.24 -12.27
N PHE A 159 12.58 -2.27 -12.17
CA PHE A 159 12.25 -1.34 -13.26
C PHE A 159 12.90 0.03 -13.08
N ILE A 160 13.08 0.47 -11.83
CA ILE A 160 13.57 1.82 -11.52
C ILE A 160 15.07 1.75 -11.19
N SER A 161 15.89 2.43 -12.00
CA SER A 161 17.33 2.46 -11.81
C SER A 161 17.73 3.12 -10.49
N TYR A 162 18.96 2.87 -10.00
CA TYR A 162 19.46 3.53 -8.79
C TYR A 162 19.43 5.06 -8.90
N ASP A 163 19.82 5.60 -10.06
CA ASP A 163 19.79 7.04 -10.31
C ASP A 163 18.37 7.59 -10.32
N ASP A 164 17.41 6.88 -10.94
CA ASP A 164 16.01 7.30 -10.95
C ASP A 164 15.41 7.29 -9.55
N GLN A 165 15.78 6.31 -8.72
CA GLN A 165 15.43 6.31 -7.31
C GLN A 165 16.06 7.52 -6.61
N CYS A 166 17.38 7.74 -6.73
CA CYS A 166 18.08 8.87 -6.08
C CYS A 166 17.49 10.24 -6.47
N ARG A 167 17.07 10.40 -7.73
CA ARG A 167 16.42 11.62 -8.22
C ARG A 167 15.10 11.96 -7.51
N LYS A 168 14.48 11.02 -6.78
CA LYS A 168 13.24 11.25 -6.02
C LYS A 168 13.45 11.83 -4.62
N MET A 169 14.69 11.97 -4.15
CA MET A 169 14.96 12.37 -2.77
C MET A 169 14.59 13.82 -2.43
N LYS A 170 14.93 14.78 -3.30
CA LYS A 170 14.65 16.21 -3.09
C LYS A 170 14.41 16.91 -4.43
N LYS A 171 13.44 17.82 -4.46
CA LYS A 171 13.10 18.59 -5.67
C LYS A 171 14.14 19.66 -6.02
N ASP A 172 14.90 20.15 -5.02
CA ASP A 172 15.81 21.30 -5.20
C ASP A 172 17.25 20.90 -5.57
N GLN A 173 17.59 19.60 -5.51
CA GLN A 173 18.92 19.09 -5.81
C GLN A 173 18.85 17.74 -6.50
N VAL A 174 19.66 17.54 -7.54
CA VAL A 174 19.73 16.27 -8.27
C VAL A 174 20.72 15.35 -7.57
N PHE A 175 20.21 14.27 -6.99
CA PHE A 175 21.01 13.18 -6.44
C PHE A 175 21.14 12.05 -7.48
N LEU A 176 22.35 11.50 -7.58
CA LEU A 176 22.73 10.37 -8.41
C LEU A 176 23.30 9.26 -7.53
N TYR A 177 23.33 8.04 -8.04
CA TYR A 177 23.84 6.88 -7.33
C TYR A 177 25.34 7.02 -7.03
N ASP A 178 25.73 6.76 -5.79
CA ASP A 178 27.13 6.69 -5.39
C ASP A 178 27.66 5.26 -5.55
N GLU A 179 28.10 4.91 -6.75
CA GLU A 179 28.68 3.60 -7.09
C GLU A 179 29.77 3.14 -6.11
N LYS A 180 30.52 4.08 -5.52
CA LYS A 180 31.59 3.77 -4.56
C LYS A 180 31.05 3.20 -3.26
N LYS A 181 29.91 3.70 -2.78
CA LYS A 181 29.27 3.24 -1.54
C LYS A 181 28.25 2.13 -1.80
N GLY A 182 27.63 2.13 -2.98
CA GLY A 182 26.70 1.10 -3.39
C GLY A 182 25.39 1.11 -2.62
N VAL A 183 24.82 -0.07 -2.41
CA VAL A 183 23.62 -0.27 -1.58
C VAL A 183 24.03 -0.92 -0.26
N THR A 184 23.65 -0.32 0.87
CA THR A 184 23.99 -0.81 2.22
C THR A 184 22.71 -0.96 3.02
N ASP A 185 22.44 -2.14 3.57
CA ASP A 185 21.22 -2.41 4.36
C ASP A 185 19.92 -1.96 3.63
N CYS A 186 19.88 -2.20 2.32
CA CYS A 186 18.80 -1.75 1.45
C CYS A 186 18.52 -0.23 1.46
N GLN A 187 19.55 0.54 1.78
CA GLN A 187 19.64 1.96 1.52
C GLN A 187 20.52 2.20 0.30
N ILE A 188 20.00 2.88 -0.71
CA ILE A 188 20.79 3.33 -1.86
C ILE A 188 21.58 4.57 -1.41
N ASN A 189 22.92 4.51 -1.53
CA ASN A 189 23.74 5.67 -1.27
C ASN A 189 23.70 6.59 -2.50
N CYS A 190 23.33 7.85 -2.27
CA CYS A 190 23.20 8.86 -3.31
C CYS A 190 24.11 10.07 -3.01
N LYS A 191 24.52 10.77 -4.07
CA LYS A 191 25.33 11.98 -3.99
C LYS A 191 24.93 13.01 -5.04
N THR A 192 25.21 14.28 -4.80
CA THR A 192 25.09 15.32 -5.84
C THR A 192 26.36 15.39 -6.69
N GLU A 193 26.30 16.13 -7.80
CA GLU A 193 27.53 16.68 -8.37
C GLU A 193 28.16 17.71 -7.42
N LYS A 194 29.41 18.11 -7.70
CA LYS A 194 30.06 19.19 -6.95
C LYS A 194 29.33 20.50 -7.23
N ASP A 195 28.93 21.19 -6.17
CA ASP A 195 28.38 22.54 -6.30
C ASP A 195 29.48 23.56 -6.64
N ALA A 196 29.10 24.84 -6.76
CA ALA A 196 30.02 25.93 -7.10
C ALA A 196 31.16 26.11 -6.09
N SER A 197 31.02 25.62 -4.86
CA SER A 197 32.07 25.62 -3.83
C SER A 197 32.97 24.38 -3.88
N GLY A 198 32.67 23.44 -4.78
CA GLY A 198 33.36 22.14 -4.89
C GLY A 198 32.84 21.08 -3.93
N TYR A 199 31.76 21.35 -3.18
CA TYR A 199 31.23 20.45 -2.16
C TYR A 199 30.25 19.43 -2.75
N THR A 200 30.25 18.22 -2.21
CA THR A 200 29.38 17.11 -2.61
C THR A 200 28.46 16.73 -1.45
N TRP A 201 27.15 16.79 -1.68
CA TRP A 201 26.17 16.34 -0.70
C TRP A 201 25.95 14.84 -0.82
N TYR A 202 25.85 14.16 0.32
CA TYR A 202 25.56 12.72 0.39
C TYR A 202 24.28 12.49 1.15
N ASN A 203 23.49 11.52 0.72
CA ASN A 203 22.29 11.10 1.42
C ASN A 203 21.97 9.63 1.10
N THR A 204 21.04 9.04 1.84
CA THR A 204 20.56 7.67 1.62
C THR A 204 19.07 7.66 1.42
N MET A 205 18.59 6.76 0.56
CA MET A 205 17.17 6.50 0.41
C MET A 205 16.85 5.02 0.53
N GLU A 206 15.64 4.70 0.99
CA GLU A 206 15.21 3.32 1.02
C GLU A 206 15.04 2.76 -0.40
N ALA A 207 15.71 1.64 -0.67
CA ALA A 207 15.61 0.95 -1.94
C ALA A 207 14.21 0.36 -2.14
N LEU A 208 13.64 0.50 -3.34
CA LEU A 208 12.40 -0.19 -3.70
C LEU A 208 12.58 -1.71 -3.66
N ASP A 209 11.50 -2.44 -3.35
CA ASP A 209 11.48 -3.90 -3.42
C ASP A 209 11.94 -4.37 -4.80
N GLY A 210 12.89 -5.30 -4.85
CA GLY A 210 13.51 -5.74 -6.10
C GLY A 210 14.73 -4.93 -6.56
N THR A 211 15.19 -3.96 -5.79
CA THR A 211 16.45 -3.28 -6.10
C THR A 211 17.62 -4.24 -5.85
N PRO A 212 18.58 -4.40 -6.79
CA PRO A 212 19.76 -5.22 -6.56
C PRO A 212 20.63 -4.64 -5.43
N CYS A 213 21.13 -5.49 -4.54
CA CYS A 213 21.80 -5.05 -3.32
C CYS A 213 23.14 -5.75 -3.04
N ASP A 214 23.54 -6.70 -3.88
CA ASP A 214 24.85 -7.33 -3.80
C ASP A 214 25.54 -7.24 -5.18
N PRO A 215 26.69 -6.57 -5.29
CA PRO A 215 27.41 -6.47 -6.56
C PRO A 215 28.03 -7.81 -7.00
N LYS A 216 28.26 -8.74 -6.07
CA LYS A 216 28.84 -10.07 -6.35
C LYS A 216 27.77 -11.09 -6.73
N ASN A 217 26.57 -10.98 -6.16
CA ASN A 217 25.47 -11.89 -6.42
C ASN A 217 24.28 -11.18 -7.07
N LYS A 218 24.16 -11.35 -8.39
CA LYS A 218 23.09 -10.77 -9.23
C LYS A 218 21.67 -11.25 -8.89
N ASN A 219 21.49 -12.24 -8.02
CA ASN A 219 20.17 -12.71 -7.57
C ASN A 219 19.71 -12.05 -6.27
N MET A 220 20.56 -11.26 -5.61
CA MET A 220 20.22 -10.62 -4.35
C MET A 220 19.41 -9.35 -4.59
N ARG A 221 18.31 -9.20 -3.84
CA ARG A 221 17.37 -8.08 -3.96
C ARG A 221 16.93 -7.58 -2.60
N CYS A 222 16.65 -6.29 -2.51
CA CYS A 222 16.03 -5.69 -1.35
C CYS A 222 14.56 -6.09 -1.23
N ILE A 223 14.16 -6.51 -0.03
CA ILE A 223 12.77 -6.86 0.32
C ILE A 223 12.40 -6.26 1.67
N LYS A 224 11.44 -5.33 1.67
CA LYS A 224 11.01 -4.54 2.83
C LYS A 224 10.06 -5.28 3.77
N GLN A 225 9.17 -6.13 3.25
CA GLN A 225 8.00 -6.65 4.00
C GLN A 225 8.27 -7.65 5.13
N GLN A 226 9.51 -8.11 5.38
CA GLN A 226 9.70 -9.14 6.41
C GLN A 226 11.07 -9.18 7.10
N LEU A 227 12.13 -8.74 6.44
CA LEU A 227 13.49 -8.90 6.93
C LEU A 227 14.35 -7.65 6.80
N ARG A 228 13.87 -6.61 6.08
CA ARG A 228 14.61 -5.37 5.77
C ARG A 228 16.05 -5.70 5.42
N GLY A 229 16.22 -6.34 4.28
CA GLY A 229 17.52 -6.88 3.96
C GLY A 229 17.67 -7.28 2.52
N CYS A 230 18.90 -7.65 2.22
CA CYS A 230 19.32 -8.16 0.94
C CYS A 230 19.13 -9.68 0.92
N HIS A 231 18.21 -10.17 0.10
CA HIS A 231 17.84 -11.59 0.06
C HIS A 231 17.99 -12.16 -1.34
N GLU A 232 18.39 -13.44 -1.41
CA GLU A 232 18.45 -14.15 -2.69
C GLU A 232 17.03 -14.42 -3.19
N VAL A 233 16.69 -13.88 -4.35
CA VAL A 233 15.41 -14.13 -5.01
C VAL A 233 15.62 -15.24 -6.04
N HIS A 234 15.31 -16.48 -5.65
CA HIS A 234 15.20 -17.57 -6.62
C HIS A 234 13.94 -17.37 -7.48
N GLN A 235 14.13 -16.94 -8.73
CA GLN A 235 13.05 -16.62 -9.68
C GLN A 235 12.09 -17.76 -10.13
N PRO A 236 12.00 -18.97 -9.52
CA PRO A 236 10.82 -19.84 -9.70
C PRO A 236 9.81 -19.81 -8.53
N LYS A 237 10.13 -19.23 -7.36
CA LYS A 237 9.37 -19.46 -6.10
C LYS A 237 8.45 -18.33 -5.63
N TYR A 238 8.50 -17.13 -6.22
CA TYR A 238 7.51 -16.08 -5.90
C TYR A 238 6.10 -16.47 -6.35
N SER A 239 6.01 -17.24 -7.45
CA SER A 239 4.78 -17.88 -7.95
C SER A 239 4.19 -18.95 -7.01
N ARG A 240 4.96 -19.53 -6.07
CA ARG A 240 4.46 -20.57 -5.14
C ARG A 240 3.75 -19.99 -3.92
N ARG A 241 4.11 -18.81 -3.43
CA ARG A 241 3.40 -18.18 -2.29
C ARG A 241 1.95 -17.83 -2.65
N LEU A 242 1.70 -17.38 -3.88
CA LEU A 242 0.35 -17.19 -4.42
C LEU A 242 -0.40 -18.52 -4.69
N LYS A 243 0.30 -19.63 -4.96
CA LYS A 243 -0.31 -20.96 -5.13
C LYS A 243 -0.68 -21.64 -3.81
N SER A 244 0.01 -21.34 -2.71
CA SER A 244 -0.37 -21.88 -1.39
C SER A 244 -1.70 -21.31 -0.88
N SER A 245 -2.04 -20.08 -1.26
CA SER A 245 -3.34 -19.45 -0.97
C SER A 245 -4.51 -20.01 -1.79
N LYS A 246 -4.27 -20.92 -2.75
CA LYS A 246 -5.30 -21.50 -3.64
C LYS A 246 -5.63 -22.97 -3.34
N LYS A 247 -5.10 -23.56 -2.26
CA LYS A 247 -5.24 -25.01 -2.01
C LYS A 247 -6.07 -25.41 -0.79
N ASP A 248 -6.74 -24.48 -0.11
CA ASP A 248 -7.55 -24.80 1.09
C ASP A 248 -9.07 -24.58 0.92
N GLU A 249 -9.57 -24.51 -0.31
CA GLU A 249 -11.00 -24.59 -0.59
C GLU A 249 -11.29 -25.77 -1.49
N THR A 250 -11.41 -26.96 -0.91
CA THR A 250 -12.35 -27.99 -1.36
C THR A 250 -12.38 -29.11 -0.32
N LYS A 251 -13.38 -29.07 0.58
CA LYS A 251 -14.29 -30.18 0.91
C LYS A 251 -15.12 -29.84 2.15
N GLU A 252 -16.42 -29.65 1.94
CA GLU A 252 -17.48 -29.88 2.92
C GLU A 252 -18.32 -31.10 2.42
N PRO A 253 -19.26 -31.68 3.20
CA PRO A 253 -19.45 -31.67 4.66
C PRO A 253 -19.79 -33.08 5.22
N LEU A 254 -19.90 -33.23 6.56
CA LEU A 254 -21.03 -33.83 7.29
C LEU A 254 -20.67 -34.44 8.66
N SER A 255 -21.55 -34.13 9.62
CA SER A 255 -22.04 -34.95 10.73
C SER A 255 -21.48 -34.74 12.14
N ALA A 256 -22.44 -34.49 13.03
CA ALA A 256 -22.35 -34.31 14.47
C ALA A 256 -21.79 -35.53 15.22
N ARG A 257 -21.02 -35.27 16.30
CA ARG A 257 -21.18 -35.96 17.59
C ARG A 257 -20.41 -35.25 18.72
N ARG A 258 -21.02 -35.35 19.91
CA ARG A 258 -20.61 -34.84 21.22
C ARG A 258 -19.27 -35.41 21.73
N GLY A 259 -18.55 -34.62 22.52
CA GLY A 259 -17.97 -35.10 23.79
C GLY A 259 -16.49 -34.81 24.07
N ARG A 260 -16.26 -34.07 25.17
CA ARG A 260 -15.10 -34.01 26.09
C ARG A 260 -13.77 -33.44 25.58
N GLY A 261 -13.27 -32.49 26.36
CA GLY A 261 -12.05 -31.73 26.08
C GLY A 261 -10.76 -32.35 26.60
N ARG A 262 -9.67 -31.71 26.20
CA ARG A 262 -8.42 -31.55 26.96
C ARG A 262 -7.61 -30.44 26.31
N SER A 263 -7.06 -29.57 27.15
CA SER A 263 -6.15 -28.49 26.84
C SER A 263 -4.84 -28.98 26.23
N THR A 264 -4.44 -28.39 25.11
CA THR A 264 -3.03 -28.24 24.71
C THR A 264 -2.89 -26.94 23.92
N GLU A 265 -1.98 -26.09 24.37
CA GLU A 265 -1.57 -24.84 23.73
C GLU A 265 -0.93 -25.13 22.35
N GLU A 266 -1.29 -24.35 21.34
CA GLU A 266 -0.60 -24.29 20.05
C GLU A 266 -0.18 -22.84 19.72
N PRO A 267 0.90 -22.64 18.95
CA PRO A 267 1.55 -21.34 18.80
C PRO A 267 0.83 -20.44 17.78
N LEU A 268 0.94 -19.13 18.01
CA LEU A 268 0.47 -18.06 17.11
C LEU A 268 0.95 -18.27 15.66
N THR A 269 0.04 -18.71 14.80
CA THR A 269 0.20 -18.64 13.34
C THR A 269 -0.17 -17.24 12.84
N THR A 270 0.81 -16.54 12.31
CA THR A 270 0.66 -15.26 11.58
C THR A 270 -0.13 -15.51 10.30
N LEU A 271 -1.40 -15.07 10.26
CA LEU A 271 -2.22 -15.14 9.04
C LEU A 271 -1.86 -13.97 8.09
N GLN A 272 -1.30 -14.33 6.93
CA GLN A 272 -1.04 -13.43 5.81
C GLN A 272 -2.35 -13.01 5.13
N SER A 273 -2.55 -11.71 4.92
CA SER A 273 -3.66 -11.15 4.14
C SER A 273 -3.29 -10.99 2.66
N PRO A 274 -4.09 -11.49 1.70
CA PRO A 274 -3.93 -11.18 0.29
C PRO A 274 -4.93 -10.08 -0.09
N PHE A 275 -4.56 -8.81 0.08
CA PHE A 275 -5.31 -7.69 -0.49
C PHE A 275 -4.35 -6.83 -1.30
N ILE A 276 -4.56 -6.78 -2.61
CA ILE A 276 -4.33 -5.64 -3.52
C ILE A 276 -4.95 -6.07 -4.87
N SER A 277 -5.80 -5.21 -5.42
CA SER A 277 -6.41 -5.41 -6.75
C SER A 277 -6.53 -4.09 -7.52
N VAL A 278 -6.26 -4.22 -8.82
CA VAL A 278 -6.62 -3.37 -9.98
C VAL A 278 -6.23 -1.89 -9.90
N ILE A 279 -5.13 -1.55 -10.59
CA ILE A 279 -4.94 -0.23 -11.20
C ILE A 279 -5.23 -0.38 -12.70
N LYS A 280 -6.27 0.28 -13.19
CA LYS A 280 -6.45 0.52 -14.62
C LYS A 280 -6.15 2.00 -14.84
N SER A 281 -4.91 2.31 -15.23
CA SER A 281 -4.50 3.68 -15.54
C SER A 281 -5.25 4.13 -16.79
N PHE A 282 -6.13 5.11 -16.64
CA PHE A 282 -6.70 5.84 -17.77
C PHE A 282 -6.00 7.19 -17.81
N VAL A 283 -5.12 7.38 -18.79
CA VAL A 283 -4.57 8.70 -19.12
C VAL A 283 -5.65 9.42 -19.92
N PRO A 284 -6.23 10.53 -19.45
CA PRO A 284 -7.12 11.33 -20.28
C PRO A 284 -6.27 11.96 -21.39
N SER A 285 -6.45 11.50 -22.62
CA SER A 285 -5.98 12.22 -23.80
C SER A 285 -6.82 13.49 -23.96
N GLY A 286 -6.20 14.64 -23.73
CA GLY A 286 -6.70 15.95 -24.18
C GLY A 286 -7.16 16.88 -23.06
N PHE A 287 -6.24 17.66 -22.50
CA PHE A 287 -6.55 19.02 -22.08
C PHE A 287 -5.76 19.97 -22.99
N GLY A 288 -6.51 20.65 -23.85
CA GLY A 288 -6.00 21.64 -24.78
C GLY A 288 -5.32 22.78 -24.04
N THR A 289 -4.22 23.24 -24.60
CA THR A 289 -3.51 24.46 -24.24
C THR A 289 -4.43 25.66 -24.45
N GLY A 290 -4.89 26.28 -23.36
CA GLY A 290 -5.51 27.62 -23.32
C GLY A 290 -4.54 28.63 -22.70
N PRO A 291 -4.62 29.93 -23.07
CA PRO A 291 -3.45 30.80 -23.14
C PRO A 291 -2.98 31.30 -21.78
N LYS A 292 -1.66 31.39 -21.64
CA LYS A 292 -0.98 32.14 -20.58
C LYS A 292 -1.36 33.61 -20.68
N LYS A 293 -1.80 34.17 -19.55
CA LYS A 293 -1.61 35.59 -19.20
C LYS A 293 -0.80 35.64 -17.93
#